data_AF-A0A914ILT9-F1
#
_entry.id   AF-A0A914ILT9-F1
#
_cell.length_a   1.000
_cell.length_b   1.000
_cell.length_c   1.000
_cell.angle_alpha   90.00
_cell.angle_beta   90.00
_cell.angle_gamma   90.00
#
_symmetry.space_group_name_H-M   'P 1'
#
loop_
_entity.id
_entity.type
_entity.pdbx_description
1 polymer ?
#
loop_
_entity_poly.entity_id
_entity_poly.type
_entity_poly.pdbx_seq_one_letter_code
_entity_poly.pdbx_strand_id
1 'polypeptide(L)'
;MSEICLFIPKSVKFSIVTTENPMYYDILAVDLFTVNEVIRIISVYAPPSLKIGEYEKLMEEIKLLAVQHKIIIVGHFNLGNIK
;
A
#
# COMPACT_ATOMS: atom_id res chain seq x y z
N MET A 1 -12.28 -1.31 13.00
CA MET A 1 -10.83 -1.04 12.83
C MET A 1 -10.17 -2.36 12.53
N SER A 2 -9.44 -2.46 11.43
CA SER A 2 -8.63 -3.63 11.08
C SER A 2 -7.17 -3.23 11.21
N GLU A 3 -6.39 -3.97 11.99
CA GLU A 3 -4.97 -3.71 12.18
C GLU A 3 -4.14 -4.59 11.24
N ILE A 4 -3.11 -4.01 10.64
CA ILE A 4 -2.15 -4.76 9.80
C ILE A 4 -0.85 -4.86 10.59
N CYS A 5 -0.50 -6.08 10.99
CA CYS A 5 0.72 -6.35 11.71
C CYS A 5 1.76 -6.94 10.75
N LEU A 6 2.86 -6.22 10.54
CA LEU A 6 4.00 -6.70 9.75
C LEU A 6 5.10 -7.19 10.71
N PHE A 7 5.42 -8.48 10.63
CA PHE A 7 6.59 -9.02 11.33
C PHE A 7 7.84 -8.73 10.53
N ILE A 8 8.69 -7.82 11.04
CA ILE A 8 9.96 -7.45 10.41
C ILE A 8 11.11 -8.02 11.25
N PRO A 9 11.91 -8.97 10.72
CA PRO A 9 13.08 -9.50 11.43
C PRO A 9 14.07 -8.40 11.82
N LYS A 10 14.73 -8.49 12.98
CA LYS A 10 15.70 -7.48 13.46
C LYS A 10 16.85 -7.19 12.47
N SER A 11 17.16 -8.13 11.59
CA SER A 11 18.20 -8.00 10.56
C SER A 11 17.76 -7.17 9.35
N VAL A 12 16.46 -6.86 9.23
CA VAL A 12 15.88 -6.11 8.12
C VAL A 12 15.72 -4.67 8.56
N LYS A 13 16.40 -3.75 7.87
CA LYS A 13 16.11 -2.32 8.03
C LYS A 13 14.82 -2.01 7.29
N PHE A 14 14.03 -1.08 7.83
CA PHE A 14 12.78 -0.66 7.20
C PHE A 14 12.52 0.84 7.35
N SER A 15 11.74 1.39 6.43
CA SER A 15 11.14 2.72 6.55
C SER A 15 9.65 2.66 6.24
N ILE A 16 8.86 3.38 7.02
CA ILE A 16 7.41 3.49 6.82
C ILE A 16 7.14 4.80 6.09
N VAL A 17 6.40 4.71 4.99
CA VAL A 17 5.87 5.84 4.24
C VAL A 17 4.36 5.79 4.36
N THR A 18 3.82 6.74 5.13
CA THR A 18 2.37 6.97 5.22
C THR A 18 2.01 8.11 4.28
N THR A 19 1.01 7.91 3.43
CA THR A 19 0.34 9.02 2.76
C THR A 19 -0.89 9.39 3.58
N GLU A 20 -0.91 10.59 4.15
CA GLU A 20 -2.12 11.11 4.80
C GLU A 20 -3.13 11.48 3.71
N ASN A 21 -4.02 10.54 3.38
CA ASN A 21 -5.13 10.79 2.46
C ASN A 21 -6.44 10.80 3.28
N PRO A 22 -6.91 11.98 3.72
CA PRO A 22 -7.81 12.08 4.88
C PRO A 22 -9.25 11.57 4.69
N MET A 23 -9.66 11.05 3.51
CA MET A 23 -11.09 10.76 3.29
C MET A 23 -11.46 9.54 2.42
N TYR A 24 -10.54 8.81 1.77
CA TYR A 24 -10.95 7.86 0.70
C TYR A 24 -10.45 6.42 0.82
N TYR A 25 -9.20 6.19 1.20
CA TYR A 25 -8.60 4.87 1.33
C TYR A 25 -7.30 4.99 2.13
N ASP A 26 -6.91 3.91 2.79
CA ASP A 26 -5.65 3.87 3.53
C ASP A 26 -4.57 3.18 2.68
N ILE A 27 -3.43 3.85 2.51
CA ILE A 27 -2.22 3.26 1.92
C ILE A 27 -1.12 3.31 2.98
N LEU A 28 -0.55 2.14 3.25
CA LEU A 28 0.66 2.01 4.06
C LEU A 28 1.75 1.41 3.17
N ALA A 29 2.83 2.15 2.94
CA ALA A 29 4.01 1.63 2.27
C ALA A 29 5.14 1.38 3.27
N VAL A 30 5.78 0.22 3.17
CA VAL A 30 6.94 -0.15 3.98
C VAL A 30 8.06 -0.60 3.06
N ASP A 31 9.19 0.10 3.12
CA ASP A 31 10.41 -0.33 2.43
C ASP A 31 11.17 -1.30 3.31
N LEU A 32 11.51 -2.46 2.77
CA LEU A 32 12.38 -3.46 3.36
C LEU A 32 13.71 -3.44 2.63
N PHE A 33 14.77 -3.11 3.35
CA PHE A 33 16.12 -3.07 2.80
C PHE A 33 16.78 -4.42 3.05
N THR A 34 17.06 -5.14 1.97
CA THR A 34 17.92 -6.32 1.99
C THR A 34 19.34 -5.92 1.55
N VAL A 35 20.28 -6.87 1.61
CA VAL A 35 21.67 -6.61 1.19
C VAL A 35 21.77 -6.25 -0.30
N ASN A 36 20.87 -6.80 -1.13
CA ASN A 36 20.99 -6.74 -2.59
C ASN A 36 19.90 -5.89 -3.25
N GLU A 37 18.82 -5.58 -2.54
CA GLU A 37 17.66 -4.91 -3.11
C GLU A 37 16.77 -4.28 -2.04
N VAL A 38 15.92 -3.38 -2.50
CA VAL A 38 14.87 -2.76 -1.69
C VAL A 38 13.51 -3.29 -2.17
N ILE A 39 12.75 -3.87 -1.26
CA ILE A 39 11.42 -4.42 -1.50
C ILE A 39 10.41 -3.49 -0.83
N ARG A 40 9.48 -2.92 -1.61
CA ARG A 40 8.39 -2.10 -1.08
C ARG A 40 7.13 -2.93 -0.92
N ILE A 41 6.61 -3.03 0.30
CA ILE A 41 5.29 -3.59 0.58
C ILE A 41 4.30 -2.44 0.63
N ILE A 42 3.29 -2.46 -0.25
CA ILE A 42 2.20 -1.50 -0.26
C ILE A 42 0.95 -2.22 0.21
N SER A 43 0.48 -1.85 1.38
CA SER A 43 -0.78 -2.31 1.95
C SER A 43 -1.89 -1.31 1.67
N VAL A 44 -3.02 -1.79 1.16
CA VAL A 44 -4.14 -0.94 0.74
C VAL A 44 -5.45 -1.39 1.39
N TYR A 45 -6.23 -0.43 1.86
CA TYR A 45 -7.64 -0.63 2.18
C TYR A 45 -8.50 0.35 1.37
N ALA A 46 -9.24 -0.18 0.40
CA ALA A 46 -10.24 0.58 -0.36
C ALA A 46 -11.64 0.27 0.20
N PRO A 47 -12.40 1.26 0.68
CA PRO A 47 -13.73 1.01 1.24
C PRO A 47 -14.72 0.52 0.16
N PRO A 48 -15.76 -0.24 0.53
CA PRO A 48 -16.77 -0.72 -0.42
C PRO A 48 -17.52 0.37 -1.18
N SER A 49 -17.53 1.60 -0.64
CA SER A 49 -18.18 2.77 -1.22
C SER A 49 -17.33 3.51 -2.25
N LEU A 50 -16.09 3.08 -2.48
CA LEU A 50 -15.15 3.75 -3.37
C LEU A 50 -15.65 3.68 -4.83
N LYS A 51 -15.69 4.83 -5.50
CA LYS A 51 -16.17 4.96 -6.88
C LYS A 51 -15.04 4.69 -7.87
N ILE A 52 -15.39 4.34 -9.11
CA ILE A 52 -14.41 4.02 -10.16
C ILE A 52 -13.32 5.10 -10.35
N GLY A 53 -13.69 6.38 -10.40
CA GLY A 53 -12.72 7.47 -10.54
C GLY A 53 -11.80 7.68 -9.32
N GLU A 54 -12.19 7.16 -8.16
CA GLU A 54 -11.36 7.16 -6.95
C GLU A 54 -10.42 5.94 -6.94
N TYR A 55 -10.83 4.81 -7.51
CA TYR A 55 -9.93 3.69 -7.78
C TYR A 55 -8.82 4.05 -8.77
N GLU A 56 -9.12 4.83 -9.80
CA GLU A 56 -8.12 5.29 -10.75
C GLU A 56 -7.03 6.11 -10.04
N LYS A 57 -7.42 7.04 -9.15
CA LYS A 57 -6.49 7.80 -8.31
C LYS A 57 -5.68 6.91 -7.37
N LEU A 58 -6.33 5.96 -6.72
CA LEU A 58 -5.64 4.96 -5.88
C LEU A 58 -4.58 4.19 -6.69
N MET A 59 -4.91 3.76 -7.90
CA MET A 59 -3.96 3.06 -8.78
C MET A 59 -2.81 3.97 -9.22
N GLU A 60 -3.06 5.25 -9.49
CA GLU A 60 -2.01 6.24 -9.78
C GLU A 60 -1.07 6.45 -8.60
N GLU A 61 -1.61 6.59 -7.38
CA GLU A 61 -0.79 6.70 -6.16
C GLU A 61 0.07 5.46 -5.93
N ILE A 62 -0.51 4.26 -6.08
CA ILE A 62 0.24 3.00 -6.00
C ILE A 62 1.35 2.95 -7.06
N LYS A 63 1.08 3.39 -8.29
CA LYS A 63 2.07 3.44 -9.38
C LYS A 63 3.23 4.37 -9.05
N LEU A 64 2.95 5.54 -8.47
CA LEU A 64 3.99 6.48 -8.05
C LEU A 64 4.85 5.90 -6.92
N LEU A 65 4.23 5.19 -5.97
CA LEU A 65 4.95 4.47 -4.92
C LEU A 65 5.72 3.25 -5.45
N ALA A 66 5.31 2.69 -6.59
CA ALA A 66 5.90 1.53 -7.24
C ALA A 66 7.15 1.82 -8.10
N VAL A 67 7.67 3.04 -8.12
CA VAL A 67 8.84 3.37 -8.96
C VAL A 67 10.13 2.88 -8.29
N GLN A 68 10.99 2.18 -9.05
CA GLN A 68 12.36 1.73 -8.70
C GLN A 68 12.54 0.57 -7.72
N HIS A 69 11.47 -0.10 -7.28
CA HIS A 69 11.55 -1.16 -6.26
C HIS A 69 10.98 -2.49 -6.77
N LYS A 70 11.35 -3.63 -6.16
CA LYS A 70 10.46 -4.80 -6.23
C LYS A 70 9.27 -4.53 -5.33
N ILE A 71 8.05 -4.66 -5.83
CA ILE A 71 6.86 -4.28 -5.08
C ILE A 71 5.96 -5.47 -4.81
N ILE A 72 5.47 -5.54 -3.58
CA ILE A 72 4.41 -6.44 -3.16
C ILE A 72 3.21 -5.57 -2.80
N ILE A 73 2.10 -5.74 -3.51
CA ILE A 73 0.84 -5.05 -3.22
C ILE A 73 -0.09 -6.05 -2.53
N VAL A 74 -0.53 -5.71 -1.33
CA VAL A 74 -1.48 -6.50 -0.54
C VAL A 74 -2.61 -5.60 -0.07
N GLY A 75 -3.81 -6.15 0.12
CA GLY A 75 -4.90 -5.32 0.61
C GLY A 75 -6.30 -5.79 0.26
N HIS A 76 -7.27 -5.10 0.85
CA HIS A 76 -8.68 -5.27 0.53
C HIS A 76 -9.08 -4.19 -0.47
N PHE A 77 -9.15 -4.58 -1.74
CA PHE A 77 -9.55 -3.67 -2.81
C PHE A 77 -11.06 -3.58 -3.00
N ASN A 78 -11.88 -4.48 -2.46
CA ASN A 78 -13.35 -4.44 -2.59
C ASN A 78 -13.89 -4.26 -4.04
N LEU A 79 -13.15 -4.73 -5.05
CA LEU A 79 -13.44 -4.52 -6.47
C LEU A 79 -14.83 -5.01 -6.91
N GLY A 80 -15.37 -6.03 -6.23
CA GLY A 80 -16.71 -6.56 -6.49
C GLY A 80 -17.86 -5.61 -6.16
N ASN A 81 -17.59 -4.46 -5.50
CA ASN A 81 -18.58 -3.46 -5.13
C ASN A 81 -18.54 -2.20 -6.02
N ILE A 82 -17.65 -2.17 -7.02
CA ILE A 82 -17.58 -1.08 -7.99
C ILE A 82 -18.85 -1.13 -8.85
N LYS A 83 -19.73 -0.14 -8.68
CA LYS A 83 -20.92 0.08 -9.52
C LYS A 83 -20.63 1.05 -10.66
#